data_AF-A0A976CHB0-F1
#
_entry.id   AF-A0A976CHB0-F1
#
_cell.length_a   1.000
_cell.length_b   1.000
_cell.length_c   1.000
_cell.angle_alpha   90.00
_cell.angle_beta   90.00
_cell.angle_gamma   90.00
#
_symmetry.space_group_name_H-M   'P 1'
#
loop_
_entity.id
_entity.type
_entity.pdbx_description
1 polymer ?
#
loop_
_entity_poly.entity_id
_entity_poly.type
_entity_poly.pdbx_seq_one_letter_code
_entity_poly.pdbx_strand_id
1 'polypeptide(L)' 'MENLFNSFKARIELGIKNNIPVEARLIVLGELIYAAERKDLTPKQARELEALLRLSEILKNYQAIREQAIFGELLV' A
#
# COMPACT_ATOMS: atom_id res chain seq x y z
N MET A 1 -9.16 -16.32 14.26
CA MET A 1 -9.02 -15.06 13.52
C MET A 1 -8.10 -15.32 12.36
N GLU A 2 -8.58 -15.15 11.14
CA GLU A 2 -7.69 -15.15 9.97
C GLU A 2 -6.69 -14.00 10.16
N ASN A 3 -5.39 -14.28 10.01
CA ASN A 3 -4.35 -13.27 10.19
C ASN A 3 -4.63 -12.12 9.22
N LEU A 4 -4.87 -10.90 9.73
CA LEU A 4 -5.25 -9.72 8.93
C LEU A 4 -4.26 -9.51 7.76
N PHE A 5 -2.98 -9.77 8.01
CA PHE A 5 -1.94 -9.77 6.98
C PHE A 5 -2.26 -10.74 5.82
N ASN A 6 -2.66 -11.98 6.10
CA ASN A 6 -3.02 -12.96 5.08
C ASN A 6 -4.26 -12.53 4.30
N SER A 7 -5.23 -11.89 4.97
CA SER A 7 -6.44 -11.37 4.32
C SER A 7 -6.10 -10.25 3.33
N PHE A 8 -5.28 -9.29 3.74
CA PHE A 8 -4.78 -8.24 2.83
C PHE A 8 -3.98 -8.83 1.67
N LYS A 9 -3.05 -9.74 1.97
CA LYS A 9 -2.21 -10.39 0.96
C LYS A 9 -3.05 -11.06 -0.13
N ALA A 10 -4.03 -11.87 0.26
CA ALA A 10 -4.92 -12.55 -0.69
C ALA A 10 -5.72 -11.56 -1.56
N ARG A 11 -6.21 -10.46 -0.98
CA ARG A 11 -6.95 -9.42 -1.72
C ARG A 11 -6.06 -8.65 -2.69
N ILE A 12 -4.84 -8.31 -2.28
CA ILE A 12 -3.85 -7.64 -3.14
C ILE A 12 -3.49 -8.54 -4.31
N GLU A 13 -3.14 -9.79 -4.05
CA GLU A 13 -2.79 -10.77 -5.09
C GLU A 13 -3.93 -10.96 -6.10
N LEU A 14 -5.18 -11.07 -5.63
CA LEU A 14 -6.36 -11.14 -6.49
C LEU A 14 -6.53 -9.86 -7.32
N GLY A 15 -6.34 -8.68 -6.72
CA GLY A 15 -6.41 -7.40 -7.40
C GLY A 15 -5.36 -7.27 -8.52
N ILE A 16 -4.11 -7.65 -8.24
CA ILE A 16 -3.04 -7.68 -9.24
C ILE A 16 -3.36 -8.64 -10.37
N LYS A 17 -3.83 -9.86 -10.05
CA LYS A 17 -4.25 -10.86 -11.05
C LYS A 17 -5.37 -10.33 -11.96
N ASN A 18 -6.28 -9.54 -11.41
CA ASN A 18 -7.40 -8.95 -12.14
C ASN A 18 -7.05 -7.61 -12.82
N ASN A 19 -5.78 -7.20 -12.81
CA ASN A 19 -5.32 -5.94 -13.39
C ASN A 19 -6.09 -4.71 -12.88
N ILE A 20 -6.35 -4.64 -11.57
CA ILE A 20 -7.03 -3.46 -11.00
C ILE A 20 -6.24 -2.17 -11.31
N PRO A 21 -6.95 -1.05 -11.53
CA PRO A 21 -6.34 0.23 -11.88
C PRO A 21 -5.42 0.74 -10.75
N VAL A 22 -4.46 1.60 -11.09
CA VAL A 22 -3.43 2.08 -10.14
C VAL A 22 -4.05 2.85 -8.98
N GLU A 23 -5.14 3.57 -9.23
CA GLU A 23 -5.94 4.30 -8.27
C GLU A 23 -6.50 3.36 -7.18
N ALA A 24 -6.99 2.18 -7.58
CA ALA A 24 -7.46 1.18 -6.63
C ALA A 24 -6.31 0.65 -5.74
N ARG A 25 -5.11 0.49 -6.31
CA ARG A 25 -3.92 0.08 -5.54
C ARG A 25 -3.49 1.17 -4.55
N LEU A 26 -3.60 2.43 -4.93
CA LEU A 26 -3.33 3.58 -4.05
C LEU A 26 -4.35 3.66 -2.90
N ILE A 27 -5.62 3.36 -3.15
CA ILE A 27 -6.63 3.24 -2.07
C ILE A 27 -6.24 2.12 -1.10
N VAL A 28 -5.83 0.95 -1.61
CA VAL A 28 -5.37 -0.16 -0.75
C VAL A 28 -4.14 0.24 0.06
N LEU A 29 -3.18 0.99 -0.51
CA LEU A 29 -2.05 1.52 0.23
C LEU A 29 -2.50 2.38 1.43
N GLY A 30 -3.50 3.23 1.24
CA GLY A 30 -4.09 4.03 2.33
C GLY A 30 -4.66 3.16 3.46
N GLU A 31 -5.38 2.09 3.11
CA GLU A 31 -5.90 1.13 4.09
C GLU A 31 -4.79 0.40 4.85
N LEU A 32 -3.68 0.05 4.18
CA LEU A 32 -2.51 -0.57 4.82
C LEU A 32 -1.84 0.37 5.82
N ILE A 33 -1.70 1.65 5.46
CA ILE A 33 -1.15 2.68 6.36
C ILE A 33 -2.06 2.85 7.57
N TYR A 34 -3.38 2.94 7.36
CA TYR A 34 -4.34 3.06 8.45
C TYR A 34 -4.33 1.87 9.40
N ALA A 35 -4.23 0.64 8.86
CA ALA A 35 -4.10 -0.57 9.67
C ALA A 35 -2.78 -0.62 10.47
N ALA A 36 -1.69 -0.09 9.91
CA ALA A 36 -0.41 0.02 10.62
C ALA A 36 -0.48 1.02 11.78
N GLU A 37 -1.09 2.20 11.57
CA GLU A 37 -1.31 3.22 12.62
C GLU A 37 -2.15 2.68 13.78
N ARG A 38 -3.16 1.86 13.47
CA ARG A 38 -4.00 1.19 14.47
C ARG A 38 -3.32 0.02 15.18
N LYS A 39 -2.07 -0.32 14.80
CA LYS A 39 -1.32 -1.49 15.29
C LYS A 39 -1.97 -2.83 14.93
N ASP A 40 -2.89 -2.83 13.96
CA ASP A 40 -3.49 -4.04 13.41
C ASP A 40 -2.49 -4.77 12.49
N LEU A 41 -1.52 -4.03 11.94
CA LEU A 41 -0.34 -4.53 11.23
C LEU A 41 0.93 -3.98 11.89
N THR A 42 1.99 -4.79 11.96
CA THR A 42 3.32 -4.27 12.26
C THR A 42 3.86 -3.43 11.08
N PRO A 43 4.78 -2.49 11.30
CA PRO A 43 5.42 -1.75 10.22
C PRO A 43 6.05 -2.67 9.16
N LYS A 44 6.64 -3.80 9.59
CA LYS A 44 7.22 -4.79 8.68
C LYS A 44 6.15 -5.41 7.77
N GLN A 45 5.03 -5.85 8.34
CA GLN A 45 3.91 -6.42 7.58
C GLN A 45 3.30 -5.42 6.60
N ALA A 46 3.13 -4.16 7.01
CA ALA A 46 2.62 -3.10 6.14
C ALA A 46 3.55 -2.86 4.94
N ARG A 47 4.87 -2.86 5.16
CA ARG A 47 5.87 -2.73 4.07
C ARG A 47 5.88 -3.93 3.13
N GLU A 48 5.74 -5.14 3.66
CA GLU A 48 5.61 -6.36 2.86
C GLU A 48 4.36 -6.30 1.95
N LEU A 49 3.23 -5.83 2.47
CA LEU A 49 1.99 -5.67 1.70
C LEU A 49 2.07 -4.51 0.69
N GLU A 50 2.70 -3.39 1.05
CA GLU A 50 2.96 -2.26 0.15
C GLU A 50 3.78 -2.69 -1.07
N ALA A 51 4.80 -3.52 -0.88
CA ALA A 51 5.62 -4.04 -1.97
C ALA A 51 4.80 -4.86 -2.99
N LEU A 52 3.77 -5.60 -2.52
CA LEU A 52 2.89 -6.39 -3.40
C LEU A 52 2.03 -5.52 -4.33
N LEU A 53 1.79 -4.26 -3.98
CA LEU A 53 1.03 -3.33 -4.82
C LEU A 53 1.81 -2.90 -6.09
N ARG A 54 3.13 -3.12 -6.12
CA ARG A 54 4.02 -2.80 -7.25
C ARG A 54 3.93 -1.34 -7.71
N LEU A 55 3.64 -0.42 -6.78
CA LEU A 55 3.45 1.00 -7.09
C LEU A 55 4.74 1.68 -7.53
N SER A 56 5.90 1.25 -7.00
CA SER A 56 7.22 1.75 -7.41
C SER A 56 7.58 1.43 -8.87
N GLU A 57 6.95 0.40 -9.46
CA GLU A 57 7.17 0.02 -10.86
C GLU A 57 6.30 0.87 -11.82
N ILE A 58 5.25 1.52 -11.30
CA ILE A 58 4.24 2.24 -12.08
C ILE A 58 4.40 3.75 -11.91
N LEU A 59 4.64 4.20 -10.68
CA LEU A 59 4.72 5.62 -10.33
C LEU A 59 6.17 6.09 -10.35
N LYS A 60 6.45 7.06 -11.22
CA LYS A 60 7.76 7.74 -11.26
C LYS A 60 8.01 8.43 -9.92
N ASN A 61 9.21 8.28 -9.37
CA ASN A 61 9.60 8.87 -8.08
C ASN A 61 8.62 8.51 -6.94
N TYR A 62 8.19 7.24 -6.87
CA TYR A 62 7.23 6.75 -5.87
C TYR A 62 7.53 7.19 -4.43
N GLN A 63 8.80 7.19 -4.02
CA GLN A 63 9.19 7.66 -2.69
C GLN A 63 8.83 9.12 -2.47
N ALA A 64 9.16 10.01 -3.42
CA ALA A 64 8.84 11.42 -3.35
C ALA A 64 7.31 11.63 -3.30
N ILE A 65 6.55 10.97 -4.19
CA ILE A 65 5.08 11.05 -4.20
C ILE A 65 4.49 10.60 -2.85
N ARG A 66 5.04 9.54 -2.26
CA ARG A 66 4.62 9.02 -0.95
C ARG A 66 4.89 10.03 0.16
N GLU A 67 6.06 10.67 0.16
CA GLU A 67 6.40 11.72 1.12
C GLU A 67 5.46 12.93 0.96
N GLN A 68 5.20 13.38 -0.27
CA GLN A 68 4.22 14.44 -0.55
C GLN A 68 2.82 14.08 -0.04
N ALA A 69 2.38 12.82 -0.22
CA ALA A 69 1.07 12.36 0.24
C ALA A 69 0.95 12.29 1.78
N ILE A 70 2.06 12.04 2.48
CA ILE A 70 2.08 11.94 3.95
C ILE A 70 2.23 13.32 4.59
N PHE A 71 3.14 14.15 4.07
CA PHE A 71 3.49 15.43 4.68
C PHE A 71 2.71 16.62 4.10
N GLY A 72 2.10 16.46 2.93
CA GLY A 72 1.36 17.53 2.25
C GLY A 72 2.26 18.63 1.64
N GLU A 73 3.57 18.41 1.59
CA GLU A 73 4.54 19.37 1.07
C GLU A 73 4.93 19.04 -0.38
N LEU A 74 5.08 20.05 -1.23
CA LEU A 74 5.68 19.89 -2.55
C LEU A 74 7.20 19.74 -2.38
N LEU A 75 7.75 18.59 -2.74
CA LEU A 75 9.20 18.42 -2.89
C LEU A 75 9.63 19.18 -4.15
N VAL A 76 10.22 20.37 -3.96
CA VAL A 76 10.81 21.22 -5.02
C VAL A 76 12.29 20.89 -5.19
#